data_AF-A0A737EXT7-F1
#
_entry.id   AF-A0A737EXT7-F1
#
_cell.length_a   1.000
_cell.length_b   1.000
_cell.length_c   1.000
_cell.angle_alpha   90.00
_cell.angle_beta   90.00
_cell.angle_gamma   90.00
#
_symmetry.space_group_name_H-M   'P 1'
#
loop_
_entity.id
_entity.type
_entity.pdbx_description
1 polymer ?
#
loop_
_entity_poly.entity_id
_entity_poly.type
_entity_poly.pdbx_seq_one_letter_code
_entity_poly.pdbx_strand_id
1 'polypeptide(L)'
;MRKLMQAMIKLFYGGLLGFIAYTPLFASNNVHYSGELVTGACELVVDDDTMATVSFHSVGSGSFDTNGQSVRVPFNLSLKNCHSALASGVLVTFSGTEDNALPGLLALEATSVASGFAIGIETIDKRPLNINATQ
;
A
#
# COMPACT_ATOMS: atom_id res chain seq x y z
N MET A 1 -26.61 -76.49 -23.10
CA MET A 1 -27.89 -75.79 -23.31
C MET A 1 -27.93 -74.31 -22.90
N ARG A 2 -26.92 -73.73 -22.21
CA ARG A 2 -26.88 -72.29 -21.89
C ARG A 2 -26.37 -71.38 -23.02
N LYS A 3 -25.67 -71.92 -24.03
CA LYS A 3 -25.16 -71.16 -25.18
C LYS A 3 -26.20 -70.88 -26.27
N LEU A 4 -27.32 -71.62 -26.28
CA LEU A 4 -28.41 -71.44 -27.24
C LEU A 4 -29.43 -70.36 -26.81
N MET A 5 -29.51 -70.01 -25.53
CA MET A 5 -30.41 -68.95 -25.04
C MET A 5 -29.80 -67.55 -25.16
N GLN A 6 -28.46 -67.43 -25.19
CA GLN A 6 -27.77 -66.15 -25.43
C GLN A 6 -27.83 -65.69 -26.89
N ALA A 7 -28.10 -66.60 -27.83
CA ALA A 7 -28.22 -66.28 -29.25
C ALA A 7 -29.56 -65.60 -29.60
N MET A 8 -30.63 -65.87 -28.83
CA MET A 8 -31.95 -65.27 -29.06
C MET A 8 -32.10 -63.87 -28.45
N ILE A 9 -31.30 -63.53 -27.43
CA ILE A 9 -31.24 -62.16 -26.86
C ILE A 9 -30.49 -61.19 -27.79
N LYS A 10 -29.57 -61.69 -28.63
CA LYS A 10 -28.86 -60.86 -29.62
C LYS A 10 -29.69 -60.55 -30.87
N LEU A 11 -30.82 -61.23 -31.09
CA LEU A 11 -31.71 -61.02 -32.23
C LEU A 11 -32.84 -60.01 -31.97
N PHE A 12 -33.05 -59.59 -30.71
CA PHE A 12 -33.99 -58.52 -30.35
C PHE A 12 -33.33 -57.15 -30.06
N TYR A 13 -32.00 -57.10 -29.95
CA TYR A 13 -31.22 -55.85 -29.92
C TYR A 13 -30.78 -55.37 -31.32
N GLY A 14 -31.40 -55.91 -32.39
CA GLY A 14 -31.12 -55.55 -33.78
C GLY A 14 -31.99 -54.42 -34.34
N GLY A 15 -32.79 -53.73 -33.52
CA GLY A 15 -33.81 -52.78 -34.00
C GLY A 15 -33.93 -51.46 -33.25
N LEU A 16 -33.03 -51.14 -32.31
CA LEU A 16 -33.07 -49.87 -31.58
C LEU A 16 -31.67 -49.30 -31.30
N LEU A 17 -30.84 -49.22 -32.33
CA LEU A 17 -29.71 -48.27 -32.36
C LEU A 17 -30.29 -46.89 -32.68
N GLY A 18 -30.99 -46.32 -31.71
CA GLY A 18 -31.39 -44.92 -31.72
C GLY A 18 -30.12 -44.07 -31.72
N PHE A 19 -29.98 -43.24 -32.76
CA PHE A 19 -28.98 -42.19 -32.88
C PHE A 19 -28.91 -41.38 -31.58
N ILE A 20 -27.85 -41.58 -30.79
CA ILE A 20 -27.51 -40.63 -29.73
C ILE A 20 -26.89 -39.44 -30.46
N ALA A 21 -27.70 -38.41 -30.68
CA ALA A 21 -27.20 -37.11 -31.14
C ALA A 21 -26.35 -36.50 -30.02
N TYR A 22 -25.04 -36.68 -30.08
CA TYR A 22 -24.10 -35.91 -29.28
C TYR A 22 -24.11 -34.47 -29.80
N THR A 23 -24.85 -33.59 -29.15
CA THR A 23 -24.63 -32.16 -29.34
C THR A 23 -23.31 -31.80 -28.65
N PRO A 24 -22.33 -31.20 -29.34
CA PRO A 24 -21.18 -30.66 -28.66
C PRO A 24 -21.66 -29.54 -27.73
N LEU A 25 -21.49 -29.73 -26.42
CA LEU A 25 -21.54 -28.66 -25.45
C LEU A 25 -20.36 -27.72 -25.74
N PHE A 26 -20.57 -26.75 -26.62
CA PHE A 26 -19.67 -25.62 -26.75
C PHE A 26 -19.77 -24.81 -25.46
N ALA A 27 -18.93 -25.13 -24.49
CA ALA A 27 -18.69 -24.25 -23.36
C ALA A 27 -18.07 -22.97 -23.92
N SER A 28 -18.89 -21.93 -24.04
CA SER A 28 -18.42 -20.62 -24.44
C SER A 28 -17.56 -20.10 -23.29
N ASN A 29 -16.25 -20.06 -23.51
CA ASN A 29 -15.28 -19.51 -22.55
C ASN A 29 -15.19 -18.00 -22.78
N ASN A 30 -16.27 -17.27 -22.47
CA ASN A 30 -16.34 -15.82 -22.60
C ASN A 30 -16.09 -15.12 -21.25
N VAL A 31 -15.00 -15.54 -20.60
CA VAL A 31 -14.50 -14.84 -19.41
C VAL A 31 -13.61 -13.69 -19.87
N HIS A 32 -14.07 -12.47 -19.60
CA HIS A 32 -13.29 -11.26 -19.85
C HIS A 32 -12.81 -10.69 -18.52
N TYR A 33 -11.49 -10.66 -18.34
CA TYR A 33 -10.86 -9.98 -17.22
C TYR A 33 -10.50 -8.57 -17.64
N SER A 34 -10.85 -7.60 -16.80
CA SER A 34 -10.39 -6.22 -16.92
C SER A 34 -10.04 -5.72 -15.53
N GLY A 35 -9.02 -4.87 -15.46
CA GLY A 35 -8.52 -4.27 -14.24
C GLY A 35 -7.53 -3.18 -14.59
N GLU A 36 -7.33 -2.25 -13.65
CA GLU A 36 -6.32 -1.21 -13.75
C GLU A 36 -5.07 -1.67 -12.99
N LEU A 37 -3.93 -1.70 -13.67
CA LEU A 37 -2.65 -1.94 -13.00
C LEU A 37 -2.19 -0.64 -12.36
N VAL A 38 -2.51 -0.47 -11.09
CA VAL A 38 -1.97 0.63 -10.28
C VAL A 38 -0.57 0.21 -9.83
N THR A 39 0.45 0.86 -10.39
CA THR A 39 1.84 0.70 -9.94
C THR A 39 2.34 2.04 -9.41
N GLY A 40 2.75 2.06 -8.14
CA GLY A 40 3.47 3.22 -7.59
C GLY A 40 4.86 3.28 -8.20
N ALA A 41 5.36 4.49 -8.50
CA ALA A 41 6.69 4.65 -9.06
C ALA A 41 7.82 4.24 -8.09
N CYS A 42 7.52 4.17 -6.79
CA CYS A 42 8.39 3.69 -5.73
C CYS A 42 7.54 3.03 -4.63
N GLU A 43 8.13 2.08 -3.91
CA GLU A 43 7.57 1.51 -2.69
C GLU A 43 8.22 2.15 -1.47
N LEU A 44 7.43 2.49 -0.47
CA LEU A 44 7.93 3.02 0.80
C LEU A 44 8.46 1.88 1.69
N VAL A 45 9.62 2.08 2.31
CA VAL A 45 10.15 1.15 3.31
C VAL A 45 9.50 1.46 4.66
N VAL A 46 8.74 0.49 5.17
CA VAL A 46 8.04 0.57 6.46
C VAL A 46 8.44 -0.65 7.30
N ASP A 47 8.71 -0.42 8.57
CA ASP A 47 9.02 -1.44 9.58
C ASP A 47 8.02 -1.30 10.73
N ASP A 48 7.18 -2.32 10.94
CA ASP A 48 6.11 -2.33 11.96
C ASP A 48 5.25 -1.04 11.96
N ASP A 49 4.66 -0.73 10.81
CA ASP A 49 3.90 0.52 10.53
C ASP A 49 4.66 1.84 10.77
N THR A 50 5.98 1.76 11.00
CA THR A 50 6.84 2.90 11.25
C THR A 50 7.77 3.15 10.06
N MET A 51 7.74 4.37 9.53
CA MET A 51 8.60 4.79 8.42
C MET A 51 9.99 5.24 8.89
N ALA A 52 10.01 5.99 9.99
CA ALA A 52 11.22 6.53 10.60
C ALA A 52 10.91 6.95 12.04
N THR A 53 11.84 6.67 12.94
CA THR A 53 11.81 7.16 14.32
C THR A 53 12.91 8.20 14.51
N VAL A 54 12.53 9.40 14.96
CA VAL A 54 13.46 10.51 15.18
C VAL A 54 13.67 10.69 16.68
N SER A 55 14.89 10.41 17.17
CA SER A 55 15.25 10.60 18.58
C SER A 55 15.91 11.96 18.79
N PHE A 56 15.18 12.89 19.41
CA PHE A 56 15.71 14.18 19.83
C PHE A 56 16.59 14.10 21.09
N HIS A 57 16.62 12.96 21.76
CA HIS A 57 17.27 12.78 23.06
C HIS A 57 16.77 13.83 24.07
N SER A 58 17.60 14.23 25.05
CA SER A 58 17.23 15.25 26.01
C SER A 58 17.45 16.64 25.43
N VAL A 59 16.36 17.37 25.20
CA VAL A 59 16.37 18.79 24.79
C VAL A 59 15.91 19.62 25.97
N GLY A 60 16.80 20.46 26.51
CA GLY A 60 16.48 21.40 27.58
C GLY A 60 16.16 22.78 27.03
N SER A 61 15.62 23.66 27.87
CA SER A 61 15.35 25.06 27.49
C SER A 61 16.60 25.81 27.02
N GLY A 62 17.78 25.50 27.58
CA GLY A 62 19.06 26.08 27.15
C GLY A 62 19.61 25.53 25.83
N SER A 63 18.96 24.53 25.23
CA SER A 63 19.35 23.95 23.94
C SER A 63 18.79 24.71 22.74
N PHE A 64 17.91 25.69 22.98
CA PHE A 64 17.35 26.55 21.95
C PHE A 64 18.24 27.79 21.75
N ASP A 65 18.49 28.13 20.49
CA ASP A 65 19.23 29.35 20.13
C ASP A 65 18.38 30.61 20.33
N THR A 66 18.95 31.77 19.98
CA THR A 66 18.25 33.06 20.08
C THR A 66 17.01 33.17 19.19
N ASN A 67 16.85 32.27 18.22
CA ASN A 67 15.70 32.19 17.34
C ASN A 67 14.68 31.15 17.82
N GLY A 68 14.90 30.52 18.98
CA GLY A 68 14.04 29.48 19.51
C GLY A 68 14.17 28.15 18.76
N GLN A 69 15.32 27.86 18.15
CA GLN A 69 15.56 26.62 17.40
C GLN A 69 16.54 25.72 18.15
N SER A 70 16.21 24.42 18.22
CA SER A 70 17.11 23.40 18.73
C SER A 70 18.10 22.93 17.65
N VAL A 71 19.03 22.05 18.05
CA VAL A 71 19.87 21.32 17.10
C VAL A 71 18.99 20.41 16.24
N ARG A 72 19.24 20.42 14.92
CA ARG A 72 18.51 19.62 13.95
C ARG A 72 18.86 18.15 14.09
N VAL A 73 17.86 17.30 14.02
CA VAL A 73 18.02 15.85 13.98
C VAL A 73 17.66 15.36 12.58
N PRO A 74 18.64 14.94 11.76
CA PRO A 74 18.35 14.44 10.42
C PRO A 74 17.66 13.07 10.50
N PHE A 75 16.72 12.84 9.59
CA PHE A 75 16.07 11.55 9.39
C PHE A 75 15.82 11.32 7.90
N ASN A 76 15.62 10.06 7.51
CA ASN A 76 15.45 9.67 6.12
C ASN A 76 14.16 8.87 5.94
N LEU A 77 13.42 9.16 4.87
CA LEU A 77 12.34 8.32 4.39
C LEU A 77 12.88 7.47 3.23
N SER A 78 12.94 6.16 3.42
CA SER A 78 13.57 5.26 2.45
C SER A 78 12.55 4.70 1.46
N LEU A 79 12.91 4.72 0.18
CA LEU A 79 12.11 4.15 -0.90
C LEU A 79 12.88 2.98 -1.54
N LYS A 80 12.15 1.95 -1.98
CA LYS A 80 12.68 0.79 -2.70
C LYS A 80 11.87 0.55 -3.98
N ASN A 81 12.38 -0.32 -4.85
CA ASN A 81 11.69 -0.76 -6.07
C ASN A 81 11.24 0.40 -6.99
N CYS A 82 12.05 1.46 -7.06
CA CYS A 82 11.73 2.65 -7.85
C CYS A 82 11.93 2.43 -9.36
N HIS A 83 10.94 2.81 -10.15
CA HIS A 83 10.96 2.75 -11.61
C HIS A 83 10.89 4.17 -12.18
N SER A 84 12.05 4.70 -12.61
CA SER A 84 12.17 6.07 -13.14
C SER A 84 11.38 6.34 -14.42
N ALA A 85 10.99 5.29 -15.14
CA ALA A 85 10.10 5.40 -16.30
C ALA A 85 8.67 5.82 -15.91
N LEU A 86 8.27 5.62 -14.64
CA LEU A 86 6.91 5.91 -14.14
C LEU A 86 6.82 7.26 -13.42
N ALA A 87 7.87 7.70 -12.72
CA ALA A 87 7.94 9.03 -12.13
C ALA A 87 9.38 9.55 -12.01
N SER A 88 9.51 10.88 -12.04
CA SER A 88 10.77 11.60 -11.83
C SER A 88 11.04 11.96 -10.36
N GLY A 89 10.09 11.71 -9.47
CA GLY A 89 10.21 12.04 -8.05
C GLY A 89 8.99 11.62 -7.25
N VAL A 90 9.01 11.96 -5.96
CA VAL A 90 7.92 11.73 -5.02
C VAL A 90 7.47 13.05 -4.39
N LEU A 91 6.17 13.17 -4.15
CA LEU A 91 5.62 14.21 -3.30
C LEU A 91 5.46 13.64 -1.89
N VAL A 92 5.96 14.36 -0.88
CA VAL A 92 5.85 13.96 0.53
C VAL A 92 5.07 15.03 1.26
N THR A 93 4.02 14.60 1.98
CA THR A 93 3.23 15.45 2.87
C THR A 93 3.33 14.88 4.28
N PHE A 94 3.58 15.75 5.25
CA PHE A 94 3.53 15.40 6.66
C PHE A 94 2.20 15.85 7.24
N SER A 95 1.53 14.97 7.97
CA SER A 95 0.22 15.25 8.57
C SER A 95 0.24 14.93 10.06
N GLY A 96 -0.52 15.71 10.83
CA GLY A 96 -0.61 15.51 12.27
C GLY A 96 -1.34 16.65 12.97
N THR A 97 -1.42 16.55 14.30
CA THR A 97 -2.00 17.60 15.14
C THR A 97 -1.09 18.81 15.16
N GLU A 98 -1.59 19.96 14.73
CA GLU A 98 -0.84 21.21 14.80
C GLU A 98 -0.76 21.76 16.22
N ASP A 99 0.36 22.41 16.53
CA ASP A 99 0.48 23.18 17.75
C ASP A 99 -0.39 24.45 17.68
N ASN A 100 -1.14 24.72 18.76
CA ASN A 100 -2.06 25.84 18.80
C ASN A 100 -1.36 27.21 18.82
N ALA A 101 -0.16 27.29 19.38
CA ALA A 101 0.62 28.53 19.46
C ALA A 101 1.54 28.72 18.24
N LEU A 102 1.93 27.61 17.58
CA LEU A 102 2.79 27.61 16.41
C LEU A 102 2.17 26.81 15.24
N PRO A 103 1.23 27.42 14.49
CA PRO A 103 0.58 26.77 13.36
C PRO A 103 1.57 26.26 12.31
N GLY A 104 1.25 25.11 11.71
CA GLY A 104 2.12 24.41 10.75
C GLY A 104 3.25 23.56 11.36
N LEU A 105 3.46 23.62 12.69
CA LEU A 105 4.35 22.70 13.41
C LEU A 105 3.56 21.61 14.12
N LEU A 106 4.19 20.46 14.35
CA LEU A 106 3.57 19.31 15.01
C LEU A 106 3.53 19.52 16.53
N ALA A 107 2.34 19.37 17.12
CA ALA A 107 2.13 19.42 18.56
C ALA A 107 2.76 18.21 19.26
N LEU A 108 3.03 18.36 20.56
CA LEU A 108 3.36 17.23 21.43
C LEU A 108 2.11 16.37 21.66
N GLU A 109 2.32 15.08 21.94
CA GLU A 109 1.22 14.22 22.37
C GLU A 109 0.56 14.78 23.63
N ALA A 110 -0.76 14.63 23.71
CA ALA A 110 -1.56 15.13 24.84
C ALA A 110 -1.16 14.50 26.19
N THR A 111 -0.49 13.36 26.18
CA THR A 111 0.05 12.65 27.35
C THR A 111 1.40 13.17 27.80
N SER A 112 2.05 14.05 27.02
CA SER A 112 3.36 14.62 27.34
C SER A 112 3.27 15.59 28.52
N VAL A 113 4.25 15.49 29.43
CA VAL A 113 4.45 16.47 30.51
C VAL A 113 5.27 17.68 30.06
N ALA A 114 5.89 17.61 28.89
CA ALA A 114 6.68 18.69 28.33
C ALA A 114 5.78 19.73 27.64
N SER A 115 6.21 21.00 27.62
CA SER A 115 5.44 22.09 27.02
C SER A 115 6.35 23.24 26.60
N GLY A 116 5.81 24.20 25.84
CA GLY A 116 6.51 25.41 25.41
C GLY A 116 7.32 25.28 24.12
N PHE A 117 7.19 24.15 23.40
CA PHE A 117 7.81 23.95 22.10
C PHE A 117 6.94 23.05 21.22
N ALA A 118 7.21 23.08 19.92
CA ALA A 118 6.60 22.23 18.91
C ALA A 118 7.70 21.59 18.03
N ILE A 119 7.33 20.56 17.26
CA ILE A 119 8.26 19.84 16.40
C ILE A 119 8.12 20.36 14.97
N GLY A 120 9.21 20.93 14.44
CA GLY A 120 9.30 21.39 13.06
C GLY A 120 9.97 20.40 12.14
N ILE A 121 9.59 20.45 10.86
CA ILE A 121 10.18 19.66 9.79
C ILE A 121 10.74 20.62 8.76
N GLU A 122 11.94 20.36 8.27
CA GLU A 122 12.57 21.15 7.22
C GLU A 122 13.24 20.26 6.17
N THR A 123 13.42 20.79 4.96
CA THR A 123 14.25 20.14 3.95
C THR A 123 15.73 20.23 4.32
N ILE A 124 16.58 19.47 3.63
CA ILE A 124 18.03 19.57 3.78
C ILE A 124 18.58 20.98 3.50
N ASP A 125 17.87 21.74 2.66
CA ASP A 125 18.17 23.14 2.33
C ASP A 125 17.64 24.15 3.37
N LYS A 126 17.17 23.66 4.53
CA LYS A 126 16.59 24.46 5.62
C LYS A 126 15.32 25.21 5.23
N ARG A 127 14.56 24.67 4.27
CA ARG A 127 13.22 25.18 3.94
C ARG A 127 12.21 24.58 4.92
N PRO A 128 11.49 25.38 5.71
CA PRO A 128 10.47 24.86 6.61
C PRO A 128 9.35 24.18 5.82
N LEU A 129 8.80 23.12 6.39
CA LEU A 129 7.71 22.33 5.85
C LEU A 129 6.55 22.37 6.83
N ASN A 130 5.47 23.04 6.45
CA ASN A 130 4.25 23.05 7.24
C ASN A 130 3.55 21.69 7.12
N ILE A 131 3.11 21.14 8.24
CA ILE A 131 2.26 19.94 8.23
C ILE A 131 0.86 20.29 7.69
N ASN A 132 0.12 19.27 7.24
CA ASN A 132 -1.23 19.37 6.67
C ASN A 132 -1.32 20.25 5.40
N ALA A 133 -0.19 20.58 4.78
CA ALA A 133 -0.10 21.34 3.55
C ALA A 133 0.63 20.55 2.46
N THR A 134 0.24 20.73 1.20
CA THR A 134 1.02 20.25 0.05
C THR A 134 2.21 21.17 -0.19
N GLN A 135 3.43 20.61 -0.22
CA GLN A 135 4.70 21.36 -0.32
C GLN A 135 5.34 21.36 -1.71
#